data_AF-A0A498FDH0-F1
#
_entry.id   AF-A0A498FDH0-F1
#
_cell.length_a   1.000
_cell.length_b   1.000
_cell.length_c   1.000
_cell.angle_alpha   90.00
_cell.angle_beta   90.00
_cell.angle_gamma   90.00
#
_symmetry.space_group_name_H-M   'P 1'
#
loop_
_entity.id
_entity.type
_entity.pdbx_description
1 polymer ?
#
loop_
_entity_poly.entity_id
_entity_poly.type
_entity_poly.pdbx_seq_one_letter_code
_entity_poly.pdbx_strand_id
1 'polypeptide(L)' 'MANKQWKLIPLLVSISVISGCTIVPGSHLSTSGKEVVKQQDSDFDIDNLVNVYPMTPG' A
#
# COMPACT_ATOMS: atom_id res chain seq x y z
N MET A 1 -21.32 -19.28 36.45
CA MET A 1 -20.81 -18.07 35.79
C MET A 1 -19.94 -18.35 34.54
N ALA A 2 -19.55 -19.59 34.23
CA ALA A 2 -18.69 -19.90 33.06
C ALA A 2 -19.43 -19.93 31.70
N ASN A 3 -20.74 -20.19 31.68
CA ASN A 3 -21.56 -20.31 30.47
C ASN A 3 -21.78 -18.99 29.70
N LYS A 4 -21.72 -17.84 30.39
CA LYS A 4 -21.85 -16.52 29.73
C LYS A 4 -20.57 -16.11 28.98
N GLN A 5 -19.39 -16.53 29.45
CA GLN A 5 -18.11 -16.19 28.83
C GLN A 5 -17.91 -16.87 27.47
N TRP A 6 -18.41 -18.10 27.30
CA TRP A 6 -18.27 -18.84 26.03
C TRP A 6 -19.12 -18.23 24.90
N LYS A 7 -20.21 -17.54 25.24
CA LYS A 7 -21.04 -16.79 24.29
C LYS A 7 -20.37 -15.50 23.79
N LEU A 8 -19.34 -15.00 24.47
CA LEU A 8 -18.63 -13.76 24.10
C LEU A 8 -17.44 -14.00 23.15
N ILE A 9 -16.93 -15.24 23.09
CA ILE A 9 -15.85 -15.65 22.18
C ILE A 9 -16.19 -15.35 20.71
N PRO A 10 -17.36 -15.74 20.15
CA PRO A 10 -17.66 -15.47 18.74
C PRO A 10 -17.78 -13.97 18.43
N LEU A 11 -18.16 -13.15 19.42
CA LEU A 11 -18.25 -11.69 19.27
C LEU A 11 -16.85 -11.05 19.17
N LEU A 12 -15.87 -11.53 19.96
CA LEU A 12 -14.50 -11.01 19.88
C LEU A 12 -13.81 -11.42 18.58
N VAL A 13 -14.06 -12.65 18.12
CA VAL A 13 -13.52 -13.15 16.84
C VAL A 13 -14.06 -12.32 15.68
N SER A 14 -15.37 -12.03 15.63
CA SER A 14 -15.94 -11.23 14.54
C SER A 14 -15.37 -9.81 14.48
N ILE A 15 -15.18 -9.15 15.62
CA ILE A 15 -14.57 -7.81 15.69
C ILE A 15 -13.13 -7.84 15.14
N SER A 16 -12.33 -8.84 15.53
CA SER A 16 -10.95 -8.97 15.06
C SER A 16 -10.84 -9.18 13.54
N VAL A 17 -11.73 -9.99 12.97
CA VAL A 17 -11.76 -10.27 11.52
C VAL A 17 -12.17 -9.03 10.72
N ILE A 18 -13.17 -8.28 11.19
CA ILE A 18 -13.64 -7.05 10.52
C ILE A 18 -12.56 -5.95 10.57
N SER A 19 -11.79 -5.86 11.67
CA SER A 19 -10.64 -4.94 11.75
C SER A 19 -9.44 -5.38 10.90
N GLY A 20 -9.38 -6.65 10.48
CA GLY A 20 -8.28 -7.21 9.70
C GLY A 20 -8.13 -6.63 8.29
N CYS A 21 -9.23 -6.21 7.69
CA CYS A 21 -9.28 -5.74 6.30
C CYS A 21 -8.70 -4.32 6.10
N THR A 22 -8.35 -3.60 7.16
CA THR A 22 -7.88 -2.20 7.09
C THR A 22 -6.51 -1.97 7.73
N ILE A 23 -5.82 -3.01 8.21
CA ILE A 23 -4.54 -2.88 8.95
C ILE A 23 -3.44 -2.25 8.08
N VAL A 24 -3.47 -2.49 6.78
CA VAL A 24 -2.58 -1.82 5.81
C VAL A 24 -3.46 -1.02 4.86
N PRO A 25 -3.77 0.25 5.19
CA PRO A 25 -4.52 1.11 4.28
C PRO A 25 -3.64 1.45 3.07
N GLY A 26 -4.10 1.08 1.89
CA GLY A 26 -3.44 1.41 0.63
C GLY A 26 -3.39 0.24 -0.36
N SER A 27 -3.51 0.57 -1.65
CA SER A 27 -3.35 -0.40 -2.73
C SER A 27 -1.86 -0.65 -2.97
N HIS A 28 -1.27 -1.68 -2.37
CA HIS A 28 0.12 -2.07 -2.69
C HIS A 28 0.15 -2.85 -4.01
N LEU A 29 0.64 -2.21 -5.07
CA LEU A 29 0.85 -2.84 -6.37
C LEU A 29 2.32 -3.20 -6.53
N SER A 30 2.68 -4.42 -6.13
CA SER A 30 4.03 -4.95 -6.30
C SER A 30 4.22 -5.54 -7.70
N THR A 31 5.42 -5.38 -8.23
CA THR A 31 5.91 -6.14 -9.40
C THR A 31 6.51 -7.50 -9.00
N SER A 32 6.56 -7.84 -7.70
CA SER A 32 7.05 -9.14 -7.24
C SER A 32 6.28 -10.29 -7.86
N GLY A 33 7.01 -11.27 -8.41
CA GLY A 33 6.44 -12.45 -9.07
C GLY A 33 5.81 -12.16 -10.44
N LYS A 34 5.95 -10.95 -10.98
CA LYS A 34 5.59 -10.61 -12.36
C LYS A 34 6.86 -10.50 -13.20
N GLU A 35 6.75 -10.82 -14.48
CA GLU A 35 7.81 -10.56 -15.44
C GLU A 35 7.93 -9.06 -15.67
N VAL A 36 9.12 -8.51 -15.42
CA VAL A 36 9.43 -7.09 -15.62
C VAL A 36 10.10 -6.95 -16.98
N VAL A 37 9.38 -6.37 -17.94
CA VAL A 37 9.91 -6.06 -19.28
C VAL A 37 10.75 -4.78 -19.19
N LYS A 38 12.06 -4.89 -19.44
CA LYS A 38 12.97 -3.73 -19.47
C LYS A 38 12.94 -3.07 -20.84
N GLN A 39 12.60 -1.78 -20.86
CA GLN A 39 12.68 -0.95 -22.05
C GLN A 39 14.11 -0.41 -22.23
N GLN A 40 14.50 -0.02 -23.45
CA GLN A 40 15.87 0.41 -23.79
C GLN A 40 16.35 1.61 -22.97
N ASP A 41 15.40 2.39 -22.47
CA ASP A 41 15.57 3.58 -21.64
C ASP A 41 15.23 3.32 -20.17
N SER A 42 15.05 2.07 -19.70
CA SER A 42 14.57 1.79 -18.33
C SER A 42 15.39 2.38 -17.18
N ASP A 43 16.66 2.71 -17.44
CA ASP A 43 17.58 3.31 -16.47
C ASP A 43 17.89 4.80 -16.79
N PHE A 44 17.00 5.48 -17.54
CA PHE A 44 17.20 6.87 -17.89
C PHE A 44 17.04 7.80 -16.68
N ASP A 45 17.92 8.79 -16.60
CA ASP A 45 17.89 9.83 -15.57
C ASP A 45 17.18 11.07 -16.12
N ILE A 46 15.96 11.32 -15.61
CA ILE A 46 15.10 12.44 -16.02
C ILE A 46 15.77 13.78 -15.73
N ASP A 47 16.64 13.87 -14.71
CA ASP A 47 17.28 15.12 -14.32
C ASP A 47 18.17 15.67 -15.44
N ASN A 48 18.70 14.78 -16.30
CA ASN A 48 19.51 15.17 -17.47
C ASN A 48 18.67 15.56 -18.71
N LEU A 49 17.34 15.35 -18.66
CA LEU A 49 16.44 15.57 -19.79
C LEU A 49 15.51 16.77 -19.59
N VAL A 50 15.56 17.44 -18.44
CA VAL A 50 14.69 18.56 -18.09
C VAL A 50 15.49 19.83 -17.85
N ASN A 51 14.87 20.98 -18.17
CA ASN A 51 15.39 22.29 -17.81
C ASN A 51 14.47 22.89 -16.73
N VAL A 52 15.06 23.42 -15.66
CA VAL A 52 14.33 24.10 -14.59
C VAL A 52 14.46 25.62 -14.78
N TYR A 53 13.32 26.29 -14.95
CA TYR A 53 13.26 27.74 -15.11
C TYR A 53 12.57 28.39 -13.90
N PRO A 54 13.20 29.38 -13.24
CA PRO A 54 12.56 30.11 -12.16
C PRO A 54 11.45 31.00 -12.72
N MET A 55 10.27 30.93 -12.09
CA MET A 55 9.10 31.75 -12.42
C MET A 55 8.85 32.77 -11.30
N THR A 56 9.85 33.59 -10.99
CA THR A 56 9.72 34.70 -10.05
C THR A 56 9.68 36.03 -10.81
N PRO A 57 8.79 36.97 -10.47
CA PRO A 57 8.95 38.35 -10.87
C PRO A 57 10.28 38.87 -10.29
N GLY A 58 11.09 39.52 -11.14
CA GLY A 58 12.29 40.24 -10.69
C GLY A 58 11.96 41.43 -9.80
#